data_AF-A0A2S5MX68-F1
#
_entry.id   AF-A0A2S5MX68-F1
#
_cell.length_a   1.000
_cell.length_b   1.000
_cell.length_c   1.000
_cell.angle_alpha   90.00
_cell.angle_beta   90.00
_cell.angle_gamma   90.00
#
_symmetry.space_group_name_H-M   'P 1'
#
loop_
_entity.id
_entity.type
_entity.pdbx_description
1 polymer ?
#
loop_
_entity_poly.entity_id
_entity_poly.type
_entity_poly.pdbx_seq_one_letter_code
_entity_poly.pdbx_strand_id
1 'polypeptide(L)'
;MSGLKRVLDRLGLKQTDFARLLDVSPRTVSLWATGEVTLPGPVKAYLRMLQFADESRRTLEFARLVAKSPAVHDGLYSLRYGPPGVPLNPGEKGDGIALLKAGRIVGSDAGGGKFEGSYRFDSARQTYHFRVWLRVPPEGQLMTGLETGQAGALVEVVADLDRPDPFATTVAHVEGRPLNLTLTYLGPLPG
;
A
#
# COMPACT_ATOMS: atom_id res chain seq x y z
N MET A 1 -12.34 -31.38 11.00
CA MET A 1 -11.49 -30.16 10.99
C MET A 1 -10.06 -30.53 10.64
N SER A 2 -9.56 -30.07 9.49
CA SER A 2 -8.24 -30.43 8.94
C SER A 2 -7.07 -30.12 9.88
N GLY A 3 -5.95 -30.79 9.65
CA GLY A 3 -4.72 -30.60 10.43
C GLY A 3 -4.08 -29.23 10.23
N LEU A 4 -4.17 -28.65 9.02
CA LEU A 4 -3.52 -27.38 8.69
C LEU A 4 -4.12 -26.21 9.45
N LYS A 5 -5.47 -26.09 9.49
CA LYS A 5 -6.13 -24.97 10.19
C LYS A 5 -5.74 -24.93 11.67
N ARG A 6 -5.77 -26.08 12.35
CA ARG A 6 -5.34 -26.21 13.75
C ARG A 6 -3.86 -25.90 13.98
N VAL A 7 -3.00 -26.15 13.00
CA VAL A 7 -1.58 -25.77 13.08
C VAL A 7 -1.43 -24.26 12.99
N LEU A 8 -2.10 -23.62 12.03
CA LEU A 8 -2.05 -22.17 11.85
C LEU A 8 -2.62 -21.43 13.06
N ASP A 9 -3.74 -21.89 13.60
CA ASP A 9 -4.37 -21.29 14.79
C ASP A 9 -3.41 -21.34 16.00
N ARG A 10 -2.71 -22.46 16.21
CA ARG A 10 -1.70 -22.58 17.28
C ARG A 10 -0.48 -21.68 17.08
N LEU A 11 -0.15 -21.37 15.82
CA LEU A 11 0.92 -20.44 15.47
C LEU A 11 0.47 -18.98 15.48
N GLY A 12 -0.82 -18.70 15.73
CA GLY A 12 -1.37 -17.34 15.63
C GLY A 12 -1.39 -16.78 14.19
N LEU A 13 -1.30 -17.65 13.18
CA LEU A 13 -1.23 -17.27 11.77
C LEU A 13 -2.60 -17.36 11.09
N LYS A 14 -2.97 -16.33 10.34
CA LYS A 14 -4.12 -16.40 9.42
C LYS A 14 -3.70 -17.15 8.14
N GLN A 15 -4.67 -17.78 7.47
CA GLN A 15 -4.42 -18.44 6.18
C GLN A 15 -3.88 -17.47 5.11
N THR A 16 -4.33 -16.21 5.13
CA THR A 16 -3.84 -15.16 4.23
C THR A 16 -2.38 -14.83 4.46
N ASP A 17 -1.92 -14.82 5.71
CA ASP A 17 -0.53 -14.53 6.05
C ASP A 17 0.37 -15.73 5.74
N PHE A 18 -0.15 -16.94 5.97
CA PHE A 18 0.53 -18.15 5.55
C PHE A 18 0.65 -18.30 4.02
N ALA A 19 -0.37 -17.87 3.27
CA ALA A 19 -0.32 -17.82 1.82
C ALA A 19 0.79 -16.87 1.33
N ARG A 20 0.94 -15.71 1.99
CA ARG A 20 2.02 -14.75 1.74
C ARG A 20 3.41 -15.31 2.07
N LEU A 21 3.55 -16.06 3.17
CA LEU A 21 4.83 -16.73 3.53
C LEU A 21 5.34 -17.65 2.43
N LEU A 22 4.42 -18.33 1.76
CA LEU A 22 4.72 -19.37 0.79
C LEU A 22 4.69 -18.87 -0.66
N ASP A 23 4.34 -17.59 -0.88
CA ASP A 23 4.12 -17.00 -2.19
C ASP A 23 3.10 -17.79 -3.03
N VAL A 24 1.93 -18.07 -2.44
CA VAL A 24 0.82 -18.75 -3.10
C VAL A 24 -0.49 -18.01 -2.88
N SER A 25 -1.52 -18.32 -3.68
CA SER A 25 -2.84 -17.72 -3.48
C SER A 25 -3.50 -18.17 -2.16
N PRO A 26 -4.33 -17.33 -1.51
CA PRO A 26 -5.15 -17.74 -0.37
C PRO A 26 -6.07 -18.93 -0.68
N ARG A 27 -6.52 -19.04 -1.94
CA ARG A 27 -7.31 -20.16 -2.43
C ARG A 27 -6.53 -21.47 -2.34
N THR A 28 -5.25 -21.47 -2.72
CA THR A 28 -4.36 -22.63 -2.63
C THR A 28 -4.25 -23.13 -1.18
N VAL A 29 -4.08 -22.22 -0.22
CA VAL A 29 -4.04 -22.57 1.22
C VAL A 29 -5.38 -23.09 1.71
N SER A 30 -6.49 -22.50 1.24
CA SER A 30 -7.84 -22.97 1.56
C SER A 30 -8.04 -24.42 1.12
N LEU A 31 -7.64 -24.77 -0.11
CA LEU A 31 -7.73 -26.14 -0.64
C LEU A 31 -6.93 -27.16 0.21
N TRP A 32 -5.76 -26.75 0.72
CA TRP A 32 -5.01 -27.59 1.67
C TRP A 32 -5.69 -27.68 3.03
N ALA A 33 -6.34 -26.61 3.48
CA ALA A 33 -7.05 -26.55 4.73
C ALA A 33 -8.42 -27.25 4.68
N THR A 34 -9.04 -27.44 3.52
CA THR A 34 -10.24 -28.29 3.38
C THR A 34 -9.86 -29.76 3.18
N GLY A 35 -8.64 -30.03 2.73
CA GLY A 35 -8.16 -31.37 2.42
C GLY A 35 -8.48 -31.79 0.99
N GLU A 36 -9.05 -30.89 0.17
CA GLU A 36 -9.29 -31.09 -1.26
C GLU A 36 -7.97 -31.30 -2.01
N VAL A 37 -6.90 -30.62 -1.59
CA VAL A 37 -5.55 -30.79 -2.13
C VAL A 37 -4.61 -31.21 -1.01
N THR A 38 -3.74 -32.18 -1.31
CA THR A 38 -2.72 -32.61 -0.35
C THR A 38 -1.69 -31.51 -0.13
N LEU A 39 -1.36 -31.27 1.15
CA LEU A 39 -0.35 -30.29 1.50
C LEU A 39 1.05 -30.76 1.02
N PRO A 40 1.78 -29.96 0.21
CA PRO A 40 3.09 -30.34 -0.31
C PRO A 40 4.12 -30.63 0.78
N GLY A 41 5.05 -31.54 0.50
CA GLY A 41 6.13 -31.93 1.42
C GLY A 41 6.97 -30.76 1.95
N PRO A 42 7.45 -29.84 1.10
CA PRO A 42 8.19 -28.65 1.55
C PRO A 42 7.38 -27.77 2.51
N VAL A 43 6.08 -27.60 2.25
CA VAL A 43 5.20 -26.81 3.12
C VAL A 43 5.00 -27.48 4.48
N LYS A 44 4.87 -28.82 4.51
CA LYS A 44 4.84 -29.59 5.77
C LYS A 44 6.13 -29.43 6.57
N ALA A 45 7.28 -29.48 5.91
CA ALA A 45 8.59 -29.29 6.55
C ALA A 45 8.72 -27.87 7.14
N TYR A 46 8.31 -26.86 6.38
CA TYR A 46 8.32 -25.47 6.83
C TYR A 46 7.39 -25.24 8.04
N LEU A 47 6.18 -25.79 8.03
CA LEU A 47 5.28 -25.73 9.20
C LEU A 47 5.84 -26.43 10.44
N ARG A 48 6.58 -27.52 10.27
CA ARG A 48 7.27 -28.18 11.40
C ARG A 48 8.37 -27.27 11.93
N MET A 49 9.18 -26.68 11.05
CA MET A 49 10.19 -25.70 11.45
C MET A 49 9.60 -24.57 12.29
N LEU A 50 8.47 -23.97 11.86
CA LEU A 50 7.79 -22.92 12.63
C LEU A 50 7.25 -23.39 13.98
N GLN A 51 6.75 -24.63 14.07
CA GLN A 51 6.26 -25.21 15.32
C GLN A 51 7.37 -25.46 16.34
N PHE A 52 8.57 -25.85 15.88
CA PHE A 52 9.72 -26.13 16.74
C PHE A 52 10.66 -24.93 16.94
N ALA A 53 10.46 -23.85 16.19
CA ALA A 53 11.22 -22.62 16.38
C ALA A 53 10.91 -22.00 17.75
N ASP A 54 11.93 -21.43 18.40
CA ASP A 54 11.74 -20.56 19.55
C ASP A 54 11.00 -19.27 19.16
N GLU A 55 10.54 -18.52 20.16
CA GLU A 55 9.78 -17.29 19.94
C GLU A 55 10.57 -16.24 19.15
N SER A 56 11.87 -16.08 19.42
CA SER A 56 12.73 -15.15 18.70
C SER A 56 12.82 -15.47 17.20
N ARG A 57 12.97 -16.75 16.84
CA ARG A 57 13.02 -17.22 15.45
C ARG A 57 11.67 -17.11 14.74
N ARG A 58 10.57 -17.41 15.43
CA ARG A 58 9.22 -17.15 14.89
C ARG A 58 9.00 -15.67 14.64
N THR A 59 9.37 -14.82 15.59
CA THR A 59 9.30 -13.37 15.46
C THR A 59 10.15 -12.87 14.30
N LEU A 60 11.36 -13.40 14.09
CA LEU A 60 12.19 -13.04 12.94
C LEU A 60 11.59 -13.51 11.61
N GLU A 61 11.03 -14.71 11.55
CA GLU A 61 10.41 -15.23 10.33
C GLU A 61 9.09 -14.52 10.01
N PHE A 62 8.36 -14.08 11.05
CA PHE A 62 7.19 -13.21 10.89
C PHE A 62 7.57 -11.75 10.63
N ALA A 63 8.68 -11.25 11.15
CA ALA A 63 9.22 -9.96 10.75
C ALA A 63 9.66 -9.98 9.29
N ARG A 64 10.12 -11.12 8.76
CA ARG A 64 10.34 -11.32 7.33
C ARG A 64 9.04 -11.31 6.52
N LEU A 65 7.86 -11.60 7.07
CA LEU A 65 6.59 -11.34 6.37
C LEU A 65 6.37 -9.85 6.15
N VAL A 66 6.71 -9.04 7.15
CA VAL A 66 6.63 -7.59 7.07
C VAL A 66 7.69 -7.05 6.11
N ALA A 67 8.91 -7.58 6.17
CA ALA A 67 10.04 -7.14 5.34
C ALA A 67 10.04 -7.70 3.90
N LYS A 68 9.34 -8.82 3.63
CA LYS A 68 9.07 -9.35 2.27
C LYS A 68 7.80 -8.77 1.65
N SER A 69 7.09 -7.88 2.35
CA SER A 69 6.11 -7.02 1.71
C SER A 69 6.91 -5.98 0.92
N PRO A 70 6.76 -5.86 -0.41
CA PRO A 70 7.57 -4.94 -1.19
C PRO A 70 7.36 -3.54 -0.63
N ALA A 71 8.46 -2.93 -0.18
CA ALA A 71 8.44 -1.57 0.30
C ALA A 71 7.96 -0.64 -0.83
N VAL A 72 7.32 0.48 -0.47
CA VAL A 72 7.18 1.58 -1.43
C VAL A 72 8.55 1.83 -2.05
N HIS A 73 8.67 1.60 -3.36
CA HIS A 73 9.93 1.71 -4.08
C HIS A 73 10.37 3.17 -4.16
N ASP A 74 11.67 3.40 -3.99
CA ASP A 74 12.26 4.68 -4.39
C ASP A 74 12.18 4.76 -5.92
N GLY A 75 11.59 5.83 -6.45
CA GLY A 75 11.32 5.93 -7.87
C GLY A 75 10.31 6.99 -8.26
N LEU A 76 9.92 6.93 -9.53
CA LEU A 76 8.94 7.79 -10.15
C LEU A 76 7.57 7.10 -10.16
N TYR A 77 6.54 7.87 -9.86
CA TYR A 77 5.16 7.42 -9.78
C TYR A 77 4.27 8.34 -10.60
N SER A 78 3.32 7.80 -11.35
CA SER A 78 2.18 8.58 -11.82
C SER A 78 1.07 8.57 -10.77
N LEU A 79 0.38 9.70 -10.66
CA LEU A 79 -0.77 9.90 -9.82
C LEU A 79 -1.99 10.11 -10.73
N ARG A 80 -3.09 9.47 -10.40
CA ARG A 80 -4.40 9.81 -10.96
C ARG A 80 -5.41 9.96 -9.85
N TYR A 81 -6.17 11.04 -9.86
CA TYR A 81 -7.10 11.33 -8.78
C TYR A 81 -8.38 11.97 -9.27
N GLY A 82 -9.45 11.78 -8.49
CA GLY A 82 -10.77 12.27 -8.86
C GLY A 82 -11.81 12.04 -7.75
N PRO A 83 -13.05 12.50 -7.97
CA PRO A 83 -14.09 12.41 -6.95
C PRO A 83 -14.37 10.96 -6.54
N PRO A 84 -14.77 10.75 -5.27
CA PRO A 84 -15.13 9.43 -4.76
C PRO A 84 -16.32 8.85 -5.54
N GLY A 85 -16.36 7.52 -5.67
CA GLY A 85 -17.44 6.82 -6.38
C GLY A 85 -17.43 6.92 -7.91
N VAL A 86 -16.52 7.69 -8.51
CA VAL A 86 -16.40 7.82 -9.98
C VAL A 86 -15.18 7.04 -10.50
N PRO A 87 -15.35 6.06 -11.42
CA PRO A 87 -14.24 5.29 -11.98
C PRO A 87 -13.13 6.13 -12.60
N LEU A 88 -11.88 5.84 -12.23
CA LEU A 88 -10.54 6.17 -12.78
C LEU A 88 -10.31 6.47 -14.28
N ASN A 89 -11.26 6.96 -15.09
CA ASN A 89 -11.09 7.11 -16.55
C ASN A 89 -9.96 8.10 -16.95
N PRO A 90 -9.17 7.81 -18.01
CA PRO A 90 -8.19 8.75 -18.55
C PRO A 90 -8.85 10.04 -19.09
N GLY A 91 -8.27 11.21 -18.80
CA GLY A 91 -8.66 12.50 -19.42
C GLY A 91 -9.79 13.29 -18.75
N GLU A 92 -10.55 12.70 -17.83
CA GLU A 92 -11.64 13.38 -17.09
C GLU A 92 -11.23 13.82 -15.67
N LYS A 93 -9.92 13.76 -15.37
CA LYS A 93 -9.39 13.66 -13.99
C LYS A 93 -8.09 14.40 -13.82
N GLY A 94 -7.70 14.62 -12.57
CA GLY A 94 -6.36 15.12 -12.26
C GLY A 94 -5.33 14.02 -12.45
N ASP A 95 -4.27 14.35 -13.16
CA ASP A 95 -3.08 13.53 -13.30
C ASP A 95 -1.89 14.30 -12.71
N GLY A 96 -0.92 13.56 -12.19
CA GLY A 96 0.31 14.13 -11.65
C GLY A 96 1.46 13.15 -11.64
N ILE A 97 2.61 13.63 -11.20
CA ILE A 97 3.83 12.84 -11.08
C ILE A 97 4.46 13.07 -9.71
N ALA A 98 4.94 12.00 -9.09
CA ALA A 98 5.60 12.03 -7.80
C ALA A 98 6.95 11.29 -7.87
N LEU A 99 7.95 11.88 -7.22
CA LEU A 99 9.22 11.24 -6.91
C LEU A 99 9.22 10.87 -5.43
N LEU A 100 9.44 9.59 -5.17
CA LEU A 100 9.57 9.04 -3.82
C LEU A 100 11.02 8.61 -3.62
N LYS A 101 11.63 9.08 -2.54
CA LYS A 101 13.00 8.70 -2.18
C LYS A 101 13.21 8.78 -0.68
N ALA A 102 13.63 7.67 -0.07
CA ALA A 102 14.03 7.61 1.33
C ALA A 102 13.00 8.27 2.28
N GLY A 103 11.71 7.96 2.10
CA GLY A 103 10.62 8.49 2.94
C GLY A 103 10.17 9.90 2.60
N ARG A 104 10.72 10.54 1.55
CA ARG A 104 10.33 11.87 1.08
C ARG A 104 9.55 11.80 -0.23
N ILE A 105 8.67 12.78 -0.42
CA ILE A 105 7.82 12.92 -1.61
C ILE A 105 8.01 14.32 -2.14
N VAL A 106 8.20 14.44 -3.45
CA VAL A 106 8.07 15.70 -4.19
C VAL A 106 7.34 15.44 -5.50
N GLY A 107 6.57 16.41 -5.99
CA GLY A 107 5.90 16.23 -7.27
C GLY A 107 5.05 17.41 -7.68
N SER A 108 4.33 17.21 -8.79
CA SER A 108 3.41 18.19 -9.32
C SER A 108 2.25 17.53 -10.04
N ASP A 109 1.14 18.24 -10.13
CA ASP A 109 0.02 17.86 -10.98
C ASP A 109 -0.02 18.65 -12.30
N ALA A 110 -0.88 18.20 -13.21
CA ALA A 110 -1.09 18.85 -14.51
C ALA A 110 -1.73 20.25 -14.39
N GLY A 111 -2.36 20.58 -13.26
CA GLY A 111 -2.92 21.90 -12.96
C GLY A 111 -1.88 22.90 -12.43
N GLY A 112 -0.61 22.51 -12.32
CA GLY A 112 0.47 23.34 -11.80
C GLY A 112 0.58 23.34 -10.27
N GLY A 113 -0.23 22.53 -9.59
CA GLY A 113 -0.09 22.27 -8.16
C GLY A 113 1.25 21.58 -7.87
N LYS A 114 1.98 22.06 -6.88
CA LYS A 114 3.26 21.47 -6.44
C LYS A 114 3.09 20.89 -5.05
N PHE A 115 3.64 19.72 -4.82
CA PHE A 115 3.49 19.08 -3.52
C PHE A 115 4.79 18.49 -3.00
N GLU A 116 4.93 18.54 -1.68
CA GLU A 116 6.07 18.01 -0.95
C GLU A 116 5.58 17.32 0.32
N GLY A 117 6.24 16.24 0.73
CA GLY A 117 5.77 15.49 1.89
C GLY A 117 6.69 14.36 2.30
N SER A 118 6.11 13.46 3.07
CA SER A 118 6.78 12.27 3.57
C SER A 118 5.84 11.07 3.60
N TYR A 119 6.43 9.88 3.59
CA TYR A 119 5.74 8.62 3.84
C TYR A 119 6.51 7.81 4.87
N ARG A 120 5.77 7.06 5.69
CA ARG A 120 6.33 6.12 6.67
C ARG A 120 5.48 4.87 6.75
N PHE A 121 6.12 3.74 7.01
CA PHE A 121 5.40 2.51 7.29
C PHE A 121 4.87 2.53 8.73
N ASP A 122 3.57 2.34 8.88
CA ASP A 122 2.90 2.11 10.16
C ASP A 122 2.85 0.60 10.41
N SER A 123 3.68 0.11 11.34
CA SER A 123 3.74 -1.32 11.67
C SER A 123 2.50 -1.84 12.40
N ALA A 124 1.73 -0.98 13.08
CA ALA A 124 0.52 -1.40 13.76
C ALA A 124 -0.62 -1.63 12.76
N ARG A 125 -0.72 -0.75 11.75
CA ARG A 125 -1.73 -0.83 10.69
C ARG A 125 -1.30 -1.69 9.50
N GLN A 126 0.00 -1.96 9.37
CA GLN A 126 0.60 -2.62 8.22
C GLN A 126 0.35 -1.86 6.91
N THR A 127 0.34 -0.53 6.98
CA THR A 127 0.11 0.39 5.86
C THR A 127 1.20 1.44 5.79
N TYR A 128 1.39 2.06 4.64
CA TYR A 128 2.14 3.28 4.49
C TYR A 128 1.25 4.49 4.72
N HIS A 129 1.65 5.34 5.66
CA HIS A 129 1.01 6.61 5.91
C HIS A 129 1.73 7.71 5.14
N PHE A 130 1.00 8.38 4.25
CA PHE A 130 1.45 9.49 3.43
C PHE A 130 0.92 10.79 4.00
N ARG A 131 1.80 11.78 4.13
CA ARG A 131 1.45 13.15 4.53
C ARG A 131 2.13 14.14 3.60
N VAL A 132 1.33 14.87 2.85
CA VAL A 132 1.76 15.72 1.74
C VAL A 132 1.14 17.10 1.87
N TRP A 133 1.93 18.14 1.60
CA TRP A 133 1.48 19.52 1.52
C TRP A 133 1.40 19.96 0.07
N LEU A 134 0.20 20.27 -0.40
CA LEU A 134 -0.07 20.75 -1.74
C LEU A 134 -0.12 22.28 -1.74
N ARG A 135 0.75 22.90 -2.54
CA ARG A 135 0.69 24.33 -2.87
C ARG A 135 -0.17 24.49 -4.11
N VAL A 136 -1.33 25.11 -3.90
CA VAL A 136 -2.27 25.48 -4.96
C VAL A 136 -1.96 26.92 -5.39
N PRO A 137 -1.77 27.18 -6.69
CA PRO A 137 -1.51 28.54 -7.16
C PRO A 137 -2.73 29.46 -6.94
N PRO A 138 -2.54 30.79 -7.02
CA PRO A 138 -3.64 31.75 -7.12
C PRO A 138 -4.67 31.31 -8.16
N GLU A 139 -5.95 31.47 -7.82
CA GLU A 139 -7.09 31.10 -8.70
C GLU A 139 -7.17 29.60 -9.05
N GLY A 140 -6.32 28.76 -8.45
CA GLY A 140 -6.40 27.31 -8.59
C GLY A 140 -7.70 26.76 -7.99
N GLN A 141 -8.24 25.72 -8.63
CA GLN A 141 -9.43 25.04 -8.15
C GLN A 141 -9.06 23.62 -7.71
N LEU A 142 -9.36 23.28 -6.46
CA LEU A 142 -9.22 21.91 -5.99
C LEU A 142 -10.37 21.06 -6.51
N MET A 143 -10.09 19.81 -6.88
CA MET A 143 -11.13 18.86 -7.29
C MET A 143 -12.12 18.51 -6.17
N THR A 144 -11.79 18.83 -4.93
CA THR A 144 -12.73 18.74 -3.79
C THR A 144 -13.76 19.87 -3.76
N GLY A 145 -13.70 20.79 -4.73
CA GLY A 145 -14.55 21.98 -4.84
C GLY A 145 -14.17 23.08 -3.85
N LEU A 146 -13.01 23.01 -3.19
CA LEU A 146 -12.53 24.05 -2.30
C LEU A 146 -11.82 25.14 -3.09
N GLU A 147 -12.28 26.38 -2.93
CA GLU A 147 -11.68 27.56 -3.55
C GLU A 147 -10.49 28.05 -2.74
N THR A 148 -9.36 28.28 -3.39
CA THR A 148 -8.12 28.71 -2.71
C THR A 148 -7.93 30.22 -2.70
N GLY A 149 -8.88 30.98 -3.28
CA GLY A 149 -8.85 32.43 -3.34
C GLY A 149 -7.69 33.00 -4.16
N GLN A 150 -7.53 34.33 -4.11
CA GLN A 150 -6.53 35.06 -4.91
C GLN A 150 -5.09 34.89 -4.44
N ALA A 151 -4.86 34.41 -3.21
CA ALA A 151 -3.53 34.19 -2.67
C ALA A 151 -3.00 32.77 -2.94
N GLY A 152 -3.84 31.86 -3.45
CA GLY A 152 -3.56 30.43 -3.44
C GLY A 152 -3.70 29.83 -2.04
N ALA A 153 -3.40 28.54 -1.91
CA ALA A 153 -3.51 27.83 -0.63
C ALA A 153 -2.38 26.82 -0.43
N LEU A 154 -2.11 26.52 0.85
CA LEU A 154 -1.34 25.36 1.27
C LEU A 154 -2.29 24.38 1.94
N VAL A 155 -2.41 23.19 1.38
CA VAL A 155 -3.41 22.21 1.78
C VAL A 155 -2.75 20.91 2.21
N GLU A 156 -3.24 20.33 3.30
CA GLU A 156 -2.79 19.01 3.73
C GLU A 156 -3.54 17.90 3.00
N VAL A 157 -2.77 16.94 2.50
CA VAL A 157 -3.23 15.70 1.88
C VAL A 157 -2.68 14.52 2.68
N VAL A 158 -3.57 13.68 3.20
CA VAL A 158 -3.21 12.45 3.91
C VAL A 158 -3.81 11.23 3.23
N ALA A 159 -3.04 10.15 3.16
CA ALA A 159 -3.51 8.89 2.63
C ALA A 159 -2.85 7.72 3.36
N ASP A 160 -3.62 6.66 3.59
CA ASP A 160 -3.09 5.37 4.00
C ASP A 160 -3.11 4.43 2.81
N LEU A 161 -2.00 3.75 2.57
CA LEU A 161 -1.81 2.88 1.42
C LEU A 161 -1.33 1.53 1.91
N ASP A 162 -2.04 0.45 1.58
CA ASP A 162 -1.55 -0.89 1.91
C ASP A 162 -0.23 -1.15 1.17
N ARG A 163 -0.25 -1.10 -0.18
CA ARG A 163 0.89 -1.47 -1.05
C ARG A 163 0.77 -0.85 -2.45
N PRO A 164 1.74 -0.06 -2.94
CA PRO A 164 1.85 0.29 -4.35
C PRO A 164 2.77 -0.70 -5.08
N ASP A 165 2.20 -1.75 -5.68
CA ASP A 165 2.89 -2.46 -6.77
C ASP A 165 1.91 -3.24 -7.68
N PRO A 166 1.92 -3.03 -9.01
CA PRO A 166 2.52 -1.89 -9.72
C PRO A 166 1.64 -0.64 -9.63
N PHE A 167 0.41 -0.80 -9.13
CA PHE A 167 -0.50 0.29 -8.83
C PHE A 167 -1.15 0.07 -7.45
N ALA A 168 -1.52 1.16 -6.79
CA ALA A 168 -2.36 1.16 -5.61
C ALA A 168 -3.51 2.12 -5.81
N THR A 169 -4.69 1.76 -5.32
CA THR A 169 -5.81 2.69 -5.21
C THR A 169 -6.16 2.88 -3.74
N THR A 170 -6.34 4.13 -3.33
CA THR A 170 -6.76 4.50 -1.97
C THR A 170 -7.67 5.73 -2.01
N VAL A 171 -8.18 6.09 -0.83
CA VAL A 171 -8.85 7.36 -0.58
C VAL A 171 -7.86 8.29 0.14
N ALA A 172 -7.44 9.32 -0.56
CA ALA A 172 -6.75 10.45 0.05
C ALA A 172 -7.78 11.40 0.68
N HIS A 173 -7.38 12.11 1.72
CA HIS A 173 -8.18 13.17 2.33
C HIS A 173 -7.45 14.50 2.16
N VAL A 174 -8.13 15.45 1.52
CA VAL A 174 -7.65 16.80 1.23
C VAL A 174 -8.48 17.75 2.10
N GLU A 175 -7.88 18.38 3.11
CA GLU A 175 -8.64 19.10 4.17
C GLU A 175 -9.81 18.27 4.73
N GLY A 176 -9.59 16.97 4.96
CA GLY A 176 -10.60 16.03 5.46
C GLY A 176 -11.65 15.59 4.43
N ARG A 177 -11.63 16.10 3.19
CA ARG A 177 -12.55 15.68 2.13
C ARG A 177 -11.97 14.51 1.32
N PRO A 178 -12.74 13.44 1.08
CA PRO A 178 -12.24 12.25 0.40
C PRO A 178 -12.02 12.48 -1.10
N LEU A 179 -10.97 11.87 -1.63
CA LEU A 179 -10.55 11.91 -3.02
C LEU A 179 -10.00 10.53 -3.40
N ASN A 180 -10.50 9.93 -4.48
CA ASN A 180 -9.92 8.68 -4.98
C ASN A 180 -8.55 8.99 -5.57
N LEU A 181 -7.55 8.19 -5.20
CA LEU A 181 -6.17 8.31 -5.68
C LEU A 181 -5.68 6.95 -6.15
N THR A 182 -5.11 6.92 -7.35
CA THR A 182 -4.31 5.81 -7.86
C THR A 182 -2.86 6.25 -8.00
N LEU A 183 -1.95 5.50 -7.38
CA LEU A 183 -0.51 5.58 -7.60
C LEU A 183 -0.09 4.46 -8.53
N THR A 184 0.74 4.73 -9.54
CA THR A 184 1.34 3.71 -10.39
C THR A 184 2.85 3.90 -10.43
N TYR A 185 3.62 2.85 -10.13
CA TYR A 185 5.07 2.88 -10.20
C TYR A 185 5.54 2.88 -11.66
N LEU A 186 6.33 3.88 -12.04
CA LEU A 186 6.84 4.04 -13.41
C LEU A 186 8.26 3.49 -13.55
N GLY A 187 9.03 3.46 -12.48
CA GLY A 187 10.39 2.94 -12.48
C GLY A 187 11.32 3.61 -11.46
N PRO A 188 12.56 3.11 -11.34
CA PRO A 188 13.53 3.64 -10.40
C PRO A 188 14.07 5.01 -10.85
N LEU A 189 14.66 5.75 -9.92
CA LEU A 189 15.38 6.98 -10.25
C LEU A 189 16.71 6.65 -10.96
N PRO A 190 17.16 7.51 -11.91
CA PRO A 190 18.51 7.40 -12.45
C PRO A 190 19.55 7.47 -11.33
N GLY A 191 20.53 6.57 -11.38
CA GLY A 191 21.67 6.53 -10.47
C GLY A 191 22.73 7.57 -10.80
#